data_AF-A0A257PGR3-F1
#
_entry.id   AF-A0A257PGR3-F1
#
_cell.length_a   1.000
_cell.length_b   1.000
_cell.length_c   1.000
_cell.angle_alpha   90.00
_cell.angle_beta   90.00
_cell.angle_gamma   90.00
#
_symmetry.space_group_name_H-M   'P 1'
#
loop_
_entity.id
_entity.type
_entity.pdbx_description
1 polymer ?
#
loop_
_entity_poly.entity_id
_entity_poly.type
_entity_poly.pdbx_seq_one_letter_code
_entity_poly.pdbx_strand_id
1 'polypeptide(L)'
;MGKIVWLASYPKSGNTWLRAFLHNYITKSESPHSIDALTDFSVPECAAAFFSGPGDTLSTEQVQRERPAAHEKLTRLHDDLVFVKTHNAHIALHGIPLCTPEHTAGAILIVRDPRDVALSYSAFLGKPLDEVIGFMANPRAANRGTPSQVFEFLSSWSLHAQSWTQANNLLVIRYEDLLAEAAQHFGRIIHFLGGDPEPERLASAIEFSRFDALAQQELKNGYRAGGPGHTR
;
A
#
# COMPACT_ATOMS: atom_id res chain seq x y z
N MET A 1 -20.47 -4.76 -8.51
CA MET A 1 -19.57 -4.79 -7.33
C MET A 1 -18.17 -4.88 -7.87
N GLY A 2 -17.30 -3.97 -7.47
CA GLY A 2 -15.97 -3.84 -8.03
C GLY A 2 -15.05 -5.01 -7.72
N LYS A 3 -13.81 -4.92 -8.19
CA LYS A 3 -12.75 -5.87 -7.87
C LYS A 3 -11.53 -5.15 -7.29
N ILE A 4 -10.88 -5.79 -6.33
CA ILE A 4 -9.72 -5.22 -5.63
C ILE A 4 -8.47 -5.36 -6.49
N VAL A 5 -7.76 -4.26 -6.68
CA VAL A 5 -6.35 -4.26 -7.10
C VAL A 5 -5.49 -3.93 -5.89
N TRP A 6 -4.67 -4.90 -5.48
CA TRP A 6 -3.77 -4.73 -4.33
C TRP A 6 -2.57 -3.85 -4.71
N LEU A 7 -2.39 -2.74 -4.01
CA LEU A 7 -1.16 -1.95 -4.04
C LEU A 7 -0.26 -2.49 -2.93
N ALA A 8 0.44 -3.58 -3.23
CA ALA A 8 1.22 -4.35 -2.29
C ALA A 8 2.67 -3.85 -2.20
N SER A 9 3.21 -3.82 -0.99
CA SER A 9 4.63 -3.49 -0.77
C SER A 9 5.05 -3.79 0.66
N TYR A 10 6.31 -4.15 0.88
CA TYR A 10 6.88 -4.06 2.22
C TYR A 10 6.85 -2.60 2.70
N PRO A 11 6.70 -2.30 4.01
CA PRO A 11 6.76 -0.94 4.49
C PRO A 11 7.99 -0.19 3.96
N LYS A 12 7.79 1.06 3.54
CA LYS A 12 8.83 1.97 3.01
C LYS A 12 9.42 1.63 1.63
N SER A 13 8.77 0.75 0.86
CA SER A 13 9.16 0.46 -0.53
C SER A 13 8.58 1.42 -1.59
N GLY A 14 7.88 2.50 -1.22
CA GLY A 14 7.44 3.53 -2.17
C GLY A 14 5.96 3.52 -2.58
N ASN A 15 5.10 2.85 -1.80
CA ASN A 15 3.65 2.77 -2.07
C ASN A 15 2.95 4.14 -2.13
N THR A 16 3.36 5.09 -1.28
CA THR A 16 2.82 6.46 -1.28
C THR A 16 2.98 7.14 -2.63
N TRP A 17 4.14 6.97 -3.27
CA TRP A 17 4.41 7.55 -4.58
C TRP A 17 3.54 6.93 -5.67
N LEU A 18 3.40 5.60 -5.67
CA LEU A 18 2.47 4.90 -6.56
C LEU A 18 1.03 5.38 -6.40
N ARG A 19 0.55 5.49 -5.16
CA ARG A 19 -0.82 5.97 -4.87
C ARG A 19 -1.03 7.39 -5.36
N ALA A 20 -0.06 8.28 -5.14
CA ALA A 20 -0.11 9.66 -5.63
C ALA A 20 -0.14 9.72 -7.17
N PHE A 21 0.70 8.93 -7.84
CA PHE A 21 0.69 8.82 -9.29
C PHE A 21 -0.67 8.31 -9.80
N LEU A 22 -1.17 7.18 -9.27
CA LEU A 22 -2.42 6.57 -9.72
C LEU A 22 -3.60 7.52 -9.53
N HIS A 23 -3.64 8.22 -8.40
CA HIS A 23 -4.62 9.27 -8.16
C HIS A 23 -4.54 10.33 -9.27
N ASN A 24 -3.42 11.04 -9.38
CA ASN A 24 -3.24 12.15 -10.34
C ASN A 24 -3.55 11.72 -11.78
N TYR A 25 -3.10 10.52 -12.17
CA TYR A 25 -3.40 9.97 -13.48
C TYR A 25 -4.90 9.76 -13.62
N ILE A 26 -5.54 8.94 -12.77
CA ILE A 26 -6.92 8.49 -12.96
C ILE A 26 -7.93 9.64 -12.83
N THR A 27 -7.76 10.55 -11.87
CA THR A 27 -8.65 11.71 -11.69
C THR A 27 -8.43 12.84 -12.70
N LYS A 28 -7.42 12.74 -13.58
CA LYS A 28 -7.03 13.79 -14.53
C LYS A 28 -6.83 15.13 -13.82
N SER A 29 -6.11 15.11 -12.70
CA SER A 29 -5.94 16.29 -11.86
C SER A 29 -5.29 17.44 -12.64
N GLU A 30 -5.84 18.65 -12.49
CA GLU A 30 -5.26 19.88 -13.06
C GLU A 30 -4.21 20.52 -12.13
N SER A 31 -4.08 20.02 -10.89
CA SER A 31 -3.09 20.46 -9.90
C SER A 31 -2.61 19.28 -9.04
N PRO A 32 -1.43 19.37 -8.39
CA PRO A 32 -0.92 18.31 -7.52
C PRO A 32 -1.88 18.01 -6.37
N HIS A 33 -2.33 16.75 -6.26
CA HIS A 33 -3.23 16.36 -5.18
C HIS A 33 -2.54 16.35 -3.81
N SER A 34 -3.30 16.67 -2.76
CA SER A 34 -2.80 16.60 -1.38
C SER A 34 -2.54 15.15 -0.97
N ILE A 35 -1.41 14.90 -0.31
CA ILE A 35 -1.05 13.61 0.30
C ILE A 35 -2.10 13.13 1.31
N ASP A 36 -2.80 14.07 1.96
CA ASP A 36 -3.87 13.78 2.92
C ASP A 36 -5.14 13.26 2.24
N ALA A 37 -5.29 13.49 0.93
CA ALA A 37 -6.42 13.02 0.12
C ALA A 37 -6.14 11.67 -0.57
N LEU A 38 -4.99 11.03 -0.32
CA LEU A 38 -4.68 9.71 -0.92
C LEU A 38 -5.69 8.62 -0.54
N THR A 39 -6.37 8.78 0.59
CA THR A 39 -7.46 7.89 1.03
C THR A 39 -8.73 8.03 0.21
N ASP A 40 -8.91 9.14 -0.51
CA ASP A 40 -10.08 9.38 -1.35
C ASP A 40 -10.08 8.45 -2.58
N PHE A 41 -8.91 7.97 -2.95
CA PHE A 41 -8.70 7.13 -4.13
C PHE A 41 -8.25 5.70 -3.82
N SER A 42 -7.50 5.52 -2.73
CA SER A 42 -6.97 4.20 -2.36
C SER A 42 -7.01 4.00 -0.86
N VAL A 43 -7.62 2.90 -0.45
CA VAL A 43 -7.96 2.65 0.95
C VAL A 43 -6.94 1.71 1.58
N PRO A 44 -6.46 1.96 2.81
CA PRO A 44 -5.64 1.00 3.52
C PRO A 44 -6.50 -0.20 3.93
N GLU A 45 -6.09 -1.40 3.51
CA GLU A 45 -6.72 -2.67 3.86
C GLU A 45 -6.91 -2.79 5.37
N CYS A 46 -5.88 -2.44 6.14
CA CYS A 46 -5.86 -2.58 7.58
C CYS A 46 -6.79 -1.62 8.34
N ALA A 47 -7.60 -0.78 7.71
CA ALA A 47 -8.47 0.15 8.41
C ALA A 47 -9.55 -0.59 9.25
N ALA A 48 -9.56 -0.35 10.57
CA ALA A 48 -10.44 -1.06 11.50
C ALA A 48 -11.94 -0.90 11.19
N ALA A 49 -12.32 0.21 10.55
CA ALA A 49 -13.71 0.50 10.15
C ALA A 49 -14.33 -0.55 9.22
N PHE A 50 -13.54 -1.35 8.50
CA PHE A 50 -14.06 -2.45 7.67
C PHE A 50 -14.28 -3.75 8.44
N PHE A 51 -13.63 -3.91 9.58
CA PHE A 51 -13.62 -5.14 10.38
C PHE A 51 -14.59 -5.10 11.55
N SER A 52 -14.68 -3.97 12.26
CA SER A 52 -15.46 -3.85 13.49
C SER A 52 -16.04 -2.45 13.68
N GLY A 53 -16.89 -2.29 14.71
CA GLY A 53 -17.43 -1.00 15.09
C GLY A 53 -16.38 -0.11 15.77
N PRO A 54 -16.65 1.20 15.89
CA PRO A 54 -15.79 2.12 16.62
C PRO A 54 -15.59 1.67 18.08
N GLY A 55 -14.34 1.51 18.51
CA GLY A 55 -13.98 1.14 19.89
C GLY A 55 -13.82 -0.36 20.14
N ASP A 56 -14.16 -1.21 19.16
CA ASP A 56 -13.95 -2.66 19.27
C ASP A 56 -12.45 -3.01 19.21
N THR A 57 -12.01 -3.93 20.07
CA THR A 57 -10.68 -4.53 19.99
C THR A 57 -10.83 -5.98 19.56
N LEU A 58 -10.42 -6.28 18.33
CA LEU A 58 -10.42 -7.64 17.81
C LEU A 58 -9.06 -8.31 18.02
N SER A 59 -9.09 -9.58 18.41
CA SER A 59 -7.91 -10.46 18.35
C SER A 59 -7.48 -10.71 16.90
N THR A 60 -6.23 -11.11 16.69
CA THR A 60 -5.69 -11.51 15.37
C THR A 60 -6.58 -12.54 14.68
N GLU A 61 -7.07 -13.55 15.42
CA GLU A 61 -7.93 -14.60 14.87
C GLU A 61 -9.32 -14.07 14.47
N GLN A 62 -9.90 -13.16 15.26
CA GLN A 62 -11.17 -12.51 14.92
C GLN A 62 -11.04 -11.63 13.68
N VAL A 63 -9.98 -10.80 13.60
CA VAL A 63 -9.69 -10.01 12.40
C VAL A 63 -9.56 -10.92 11.17
N GLN A 64 -8.85 -12.05 11.28
CA GLN A 64 -8.75 -13.00 10.17
C GLN A 64 -10.11 -13.56 9.76
N ARG A 65 -10.97 -13.94 10.72
CA ARG A 65 -12.33 -14.42 10.43
C ARG A 65 -13.20 -13.41 9.68
N GLU A 66 -13.10 -12.14 10.05
CA GLU A 66 -13.88 -11.05 9.42
C GLU A 66 -13.30 -10.57 8.09
N ARG A 67 -12.03 -10.92 7.79
CA ARG A 67 -11.29 -10.40 6.63
C ARG A 67 -12.00 -10.59 5.28
N PRO A 68 -12.59 -11.76 4.95
CA PRO A 68 -13.33 -11.91 3.70
C PRO A 68 -14.51 -10.92 3.59
N ALA A 69 -15.27 -10.72 4.67
CA ALA A 69 -16.37 -9.76 4.70
C ALA A 69 -15.87 -8.31 4.64
N ALA A 70 -14.72 -8.00 5.26
CA ALA A 70 -14.08 -6.69 5.13
C ALA A 70 -13.66 -6.40 3.68
N HIS A 71 -13.05 -7.37 2.99
CA HIS A 71 -12.71 -7.25 1.58
C HIS A 71 -13.95 -7.13 0.69
N GLU A 72 -15.03 -7.86 0.97
CA GLU A 72 -16.30 -7.69 0.27
C GLU A 72 -16.83 -6.25 0.44
N LYS A 73 -16.79 -5.68 1.66
CA LYS A 73 -17.18 -4.28 1.88
C LYS A 73 -16.33 -3.31 1.05
N LEU A 74 -15.02 -3.53 0.94
CA LEU A 74 -14.13 -2.72 0.11
C LEU A 74 -14.55 -2.71 -1.36
N THR A 75 -14.99 -3.85 -1.91
CA THR A 75 -15.47 -3.93 -3.32
C THR A 75 -16.73 -3.11 -3.61
N ARG A 76 -17.40 -2.58 -2.58
CA ARG A 76 -18.59 -1.73 -2.71
C ARG A 76 -18.26 -0.22 -2.73
N LEU A 77 -16.99 0.14 -2.56
CA LEU A 77 -16.56 1.55 -2.60
C LEU A 77 -16.63 2.14 -4.01
N HIS A 78 -16.36 1.33 -5.03
CA HIS A 78 -16.49 1.71 -6.44
C HIS A 78 -17.04 0.54 -7.26
N ASP A 79 -17.72 0.85 -8.37
CA ASP A 79 -18.34 -0.15 -9.23
C ASP A 79 -17.35 -0.93 -10.12
N ASP A 80 -16.12 -0.42 -10.27
CA ASP A 80 -15.05 -0.99 -11.11
C ASP A 80 -13.83 -1.43 -10.27
N LEU A 81 -12.62 -0.91 -10.53
CA LEU A 81 -11.44 -1.27 -9.74
C LEU A 81 -11.41 -0.49 -8.42
N VAL A 82 -11.15 -1.20 -7.32
CA VAL A 82 -10.90 -0.61 -5.99
C VAL A 82 -9.44 -0.80 -5.64
N PHE A 83 -8.70 0.30 -5.52
CA PHE A 83 -7.29 0.27 -5.16
C PHE A 83 -7.12 0.15 -3.65
N VAL A 84 -6.53 -0.96 -3.21
CA VAL A 84 -6.38 -1.25 -1.77
C VAL A 84 -4.90 -1.38 -1.43
N LYS A 85 -4.40 -0.49 -0.57
CA LYS A 85 -3.03 -0.53 -0.05
C LYS A 85 -2.91 -1.61 1.02
N THR A 86 -1.88 -2.44 0.94
CA THR A 86 -1.57 -3.43 1.97
C THR A 86 -0.06 -3.64 2.16
N HIS A 87 0.34 -3.92 3.40
CA HIS A 87 1.67 -4.47 3.71
C HIS A 87 1.64 -5.95 4.08
N ASN A 88 0.47 -6.60 4.03
CA ASN A 88 0.39 -8.03 4.29
C ASN A 88 1.22 -8.82 3.28
N ALA A 89 1.88 -9.89 3.74
CA ALA A 89 2.34 -10.94 2.86
C ALA A 89 1.16 -11.62 2.16
N HIS A 90 1.39 -12.18 0.98
CA HIS A 90 0.40 -12.96 0.25
C HIS A 90 0.40 -14.42 0.74
N ILE A 91 -0.08 -14.62 1.97
CA ILE A 91 -0.19 -15.93 2.62
C ILE A 91 -1.57 -16.11 3.28
N ALA A 92 -1.85 -17.33 3.74
CA ALA A 92 -2.95 -17.60 4.65
C ALA A 92 -2.48 -17.56 6.11
N LEU A 93 -3.26 -16.90 6.97
CA LEU A 93 -3.06 -16.86 8.42
C LEU A 93 -4.35 -17.30 9.09
N HIS A 94 -4.26 -18.24 10.05
CA HIS A 94 -5.42 -18.93 10.63
C HIS A 94 -6.33 -19.59 9.59
N GLY A 95 -5.74 -20.14 8.51
CA GLY A 95 -6.47 -20.78 7.42
C GLY A 95 -7.19 -19.81 6.47
N ILE A 96 -7.05 -18.49 6.68
CA ILE A 96 -7.73 -17.46 5.89
C ILE A 96 -6.69 -16.63 5.13
N PRO A 97 -6.81 -16.48 3.79
CA PRO A 97 -5.95 -15.60 3.01
C PRO A 97 -5.95 -14.16 3.52
N LEU A 98 -4.76 -13.56 3.65
CA LEU A 98 -4.62 -12.14 3.98
C LEU A 98 -5.12 -11.22 2.85
N CYS A 99 -5.21 -11.73 1.62
CA CYS A 99 -5.83 -11.10 0.46
C CYS A 99 -6.83 -12.10 -0.13
N THR A 100 -8.13 -11.79 -0.13
CA THR A 100 -9.20 -12.74 -0.51
C THR A 100 -9.25 -12.92 -2.02
N PRO A 101 -9.00 -14.13 -2.56
CA PRO A 101 -8.95 -14.36 -4.02
C PRO A 101 -10.25 -14.01 -4.75
N GLU A 102 -11.40 -14.29 -4.14
CA GLU A 102 -12.74 -14.12 -4.73
C GLU A 102 -13.05 -12.66 -5.11
N HIS A 103 -12.44 -11.70 -4.38
CA HIS A 103 -12.61 -10.27 -4.57
C HIS A 103 -11.44 -9.61 -5.31
N THR A 104 -10.40 -10.35 -5.66
CA THR A 104 -9.16 -9.82 -6.25
C THR A 104 -9.21 -9.83 -7.78
N ALA A 105 -8.90 -8.70 -8.42
CA ALA A 105 -8.62 -8.61 -9.87
C ALA A 105 -7.13 -8.79 -10.18
N GLY A 106 -6.25 -8.34 -9.31
CA GLY A 106 -4.80 -8.46 -9.48
C GLY A 106 -4.03 -7.69 -8.40
N ALA A 107 -2.70 -7.65 -8.55
CA ALA A 107 -1.83 -6.95 -7.61
C ALA A 107 -0.69 -6.22 -8.34
N ILE A 108 -0.35 -5.05 -7.84
CA ILE A 108 0.88 -4.33 -8.17
C ILE A 108 1.78 -4.44 -6.95
N LEU A 109 2.87 -5.21 -7.06
CA LEU A 109 3.87 -5.33 -6.03
C LEU A 109 5.02 -4.36 -6.31
N ILE A 110 5.28 -3.44 -5.37
CA ILE A 110 6.52 -2.67 -5.37
C ILE A 110 7.56 -3.34 -4.47
N VAL A 111 8.70 -3.67 -5.08
CA VAL A 111 9.91 -4.10 -4.38
C VAL A 111 10.96 -2.98 -4.43
N ARG A 112 11.76 -2.87 -3.37
CA ARG A 112 12.83 -1.89 -3.23
C ARG A 112 14.04 -2.57 -2.60
N ASP A 113 15.24 -2.13 -2.93
CA ASP A 113 16.48 -2.61 -2.31
C ASP A 113 16.33 -2.65 -0.77
N PRO A 114 16.55 -3.81 -0.12
CA PRO A 114 16.31 -3.96 1.31
C PRO A 114 17.21 -3.05 2.16
N ARG A 115 18.37 -2.62 1.64
CA ARG A 115 19.26 -1.68 2.34
C ARG A 115 18.62 -0.30 2.46
N ASP A 116 18.03 0.19 1.38
CA ASP A 116 17.31 1.46 1.36
C ASP A 116 16.01 1.41 2.16
N VAL A 117 15.33 0.26 2.13
CA VAL A 117 14.15 0.01 2.97
C VAL A 117 14.53 0.10 4.45
N ALA A 118 15.63 -0.55 4.88
CA ALA A 118 16.07 -0.53 6.27
C ALA A 118 16.37 0.88 6.77
N LEU A 119 17.09 1.68 5.97
CA LEU A 119 17.39 3.09 6.31
C LEU A 119 16.11 3.93 6.40
N SER A 120 15.23 3.82 5.40
CA SER A 120 13.97 4.58 5.38
C SER A 120 13.04 4.18 6.53
N TYR A 121 13.03 2.90 6.91
CA TYR A 121 12.17 2.38 7.96
C TYR A 121 12.71 2.69 9.36
N SER A 122 14.03 2.66 9.55
CA SER A 122 14.69 3.17 10.75
C SER A 122 14.39 4.64 11.00
N ALA A 123 14.53 5.49 9.98
CA ALA A 123 14.20 6.91 10.09
C ALA A 123 12.72 7.14 10.41
N PHE A 124 11.81 6.37 9.78
CA PHE A 124 10.37 6.49 10.01
C PHE A 124 9.95 6.04 11.43
N LEU A 125 10.52 4.95 11.95
CA LEU A 125 10.19 4.44 13.28
C LEU A 125 10.93 5.17 14.42
N GLY A 126 11.98 5.93 14.10
CA GLY A 126 12.89 6.48 15.11
C GLY A 126 13.65 5.38 15.87
N LYS A 127 13.90 4.23 15.23
CA LYS A 127 14.52 3.06 15.84
C LYS A 127 15.92 2.77 15.30
N PRO A 128 16.81 2.16 16.09
CA PRO A 128 18.15 1.77 15.62
C PRO A 128 18.09 0.88 14.38
N LEU A 129 19.04 1.07 13.46
CA LEU A 129 19.10 0.35 12.19
C LEU A 129 19.14 -1.18 12.38
N ASP A 130 19.95 -1.67 13.31
CA ASP A 130 20.08 -3.11 13.57
C ASP A 130 18.78 -3.75 14.06
N GLU A 131 17.96 -3.02 14.84
CA GLU A 131 16.63 -3.50 15.27
C GLU A 131 15.70 -3.65 14.05
N VAL A 132 15.74 -2.68 13.13
CA VAL A 132 14.93 -2.71 11.91
C VAL A 132 15.39 -3.82 10.97
N ILE A 133 16.70 -4.04 10.80
CA ILE A 133 17.24 -5.17 10.04
C ILE A 133 16.77 -6.49 10.66
N GLY A 134 16.84 -6.63 11.98
CA GLY A 134 16.34 -7.80 12.70
C GLY A 134 14.84 -8.03 12.50
N PHE A 135 14.03 -6.96 12.53
CA PHE A 135 12.60 -7.03 12.22
C PHE A 135 12.35 -7.44 10.78
N MET A 136 13.04 -6.85 9.81
CA MET A 136 12.94 -7.19 8.38
C MET A 136 13.38 -8.63 8.07
N ALA A 137 14.27 -9.21 8.88
CA ALA A 137 14.70 -10.60 8.74
C ALA A 137 13.75 -11.60 9.43
N ASN A 138 12.80 -11.13 10.25
CA ASN A 138 11.95 -12.00 11.06
C ASN A 138 10.78 -12.58 10.23
N PRO A 139 10.68 -13.92 10.06
CA PRO A 139 9.59 -14.54 9.30
C PRO A 139 8.20 -14.36 9.95
N ARG A 140 8.14 -13.91 11.20
CA ARG A 140 6.93 -13.60 11.96
C ARG A 140 6.71 -12.10 12.18
N ALA A 141 7.42 -11.24 11.44
CA ALA A 141 7.24 -9.79 11.55
C ALA A 141 5.79 -9.40 11.24
N ALA A 142 5.23 -8.56 12.09
CA ALA A 142 3.87 -8.07 11.99
C ALA A 142 3.76 -6.67 12.62
N ASN A 143 2.95 -5.82 12.02
CA ASN A 143 2.51 -4.58 12.64
C ASN A 143 1.39 -4.90 13.64
N ARG A 144 1.53 -4.40 14.86
CA ARG A 144 0.47 -4.53 15.86
C ARG A 144 -0.73 -3.67 15.47
N GLY A 145 -1.93 -4.16 15.76
CA GLY A 145 -3.15 -3.36 15.60
C GLY A 145 -3.18 -2.17 16.56
N THR A 146 -3.91 -1.14 16.16
CA THR A 146 -4.26 0.06 16.91
C THR A 146 -5.78 0.24 16.87
N PRO A 147 -6.38 1.17 17.65
CA PRO A 147 -7.82 1.42 17.56
C PRO A 147 -8.31 1.80 16.15
N SER A 148 -7.43 2.34 15.30
CA SER A 148 -7.75 2.73 13.92
C SER A 148 -7.36 1.69 12.87
N GLN A 149 -6.49 0.74 13.20
CA GLN A 149 -5.94 -0.22 12.24
C GLN A 149 -5.88 -1.63 12.83
N VAL A 150 -6.37 -2.62 12.11
CA VAL A 150 -6.10 -4.03 12.45
C VAL A 150 -4.63 -4.37 12.19
N PHE A 151 -4.19 -5.50 12.74
CA PHE A 151 -2.81 -5.95 12.54
C PHE A 151 -2.50 -6.21 11.04
N GLU A 152 -1.25 -6.04 10.64
CA GLU A 152 -0.74 -6.49 9.34
C GLU A 152 0.35 -7.55 9.56
N PHE A 153 0.24 -8.72 8.93
CA PHE A 153 1.27 -9.75 8.97
C PHE A 153 2.20 -9.61 7.77
N LEU A 154 3.41 -9.14 8.02
CA LEU A 154 4.38 -8.78 6.99
C LEU A 154 5.23 -9.97 6.55
N SER A 155 5.63 -10.81 7.52
CA SER A 155 6.79 -11.70 7.40
C SER A 155 8.12 -10.94 7.17
N SER A 156 9.20 -11.69 6.91
CA SER A 156 10.49 -11.09 6.55
C SER A 156 10.38 -10.41 5.18
N TRP A 157 11.24 -9.44 4.88
CA TRP A 157 11.27 -8.75 3.58
C TRP A 157 11.35 -9.74 2.41
N SER A 158 12.23 -10.75 2.51
CA SER A 158 12.41 -11.76 1.45
C SER A 158 11.18 -12.64 1.30
N LEU A 159 10.62 -13.14 2.41
CA LEU A 159 9.42 -13.99 2.38
C LEU A 159 8.18 -13.22 1.93
N HIS A 160 8.07 -11.94 2.29
CA HIS A 160 7.03 -11.06 1.80
C HIS A 160 7.09 -10.97 0.28
N ALA A 161 8.23 -10.55 -0.28
CA ALA A 161 8.39 -10.42 -1.74
C ALA A 161 8.14 -11.76 -2.46
N GLN A 162 8.67 -12.87 -1.92
CA GLN A 162 8.45 -14.21 -2.45
C GLN A 162 6.97 -14.64 -2.41
N SER A 163 6.25 -14.35 -1.33
CA SER A 163 4.85 -14.75 -1.19
C SER A 163 3.98 -14.15 -2.28
N TRP A 164 4.23 -12.88 -2.65
CA TRP A 164 3.46 -12.18 -3.66
C TRP A 164 3.69 -12.74 -5.06
N THR A 165 4.80 -13.43 -5.35
CA THR A 165 5.00 -14.07 -6.67
C THR A 165 4.02 -15.23 -6.92
N GLN A 166 3.28 -15.65 -5.90
CA GLN A 166 2.21 -16.65 -6.01
C GLN A 166 0.84 -16.03 -6.30
N ALA A 167 0.74 -14.70 -6.37
CA ALA A 167 -0.49 -14.02 -6.69
C ALA A 167 -0.86 -14.22 -8.17
N ASN A 168 -2.14 -14.45 -8.44
CA ASN A 168 -2.67 -14.43 -9.79
C ASN A 168 -2.72 -12.99 -10.30
N ASN A 169 -2.39 -12.79 -11.58
CA ASN A 169 -2.39 -11.48 -12.22
C ASN A 169 -1.57 -10.42 -11.43
N LEU A 170 -0.25 -10.57 -11.46
CA LEU A 170 0.70 -9.76 -10.71
C LEU A 170 1.56 -8.92 -11.64
N LEU A 171 1.67 -7.63 -11.36
CA LEU A 171 2.72 -6.75 -11.89
C LEU A 171 3.75 -6.46 -10.80
N VAL A 172 5.00 -6.86 -11.03
CA VAL A 172 6.12 -6.49 -10.15
C VAL A 172 6.83 -5.26 -10.71
N ILE A 173 7.01 -4.26 -9.86
CA ILE A 173 7.73 -3.02 -10.18
C ILE A 173 8.83 -2.83 -9.14
N ARG A 174 10.04 -2.48 -9.60
CA ARG A 174 11.12 -2.04 -8.73
C ARG A 174 11.01 -0.55 -8.49
N TYR A 175 11.19 -0.12 -7.25
CA TYR A 175 11.21 1.29 -6.90
C TYR A 175 12.31 2.05 -7.64
N GLU A 176 13.48 1.42 -7.82
CA GLU A 176 14.61 2.02 -8.52
C GLU A 176 14.34 2.25 -10.01
N ASP A 177 13.56 1.35 -10.62
CA ASP A 177 13.12 1.48 -12.02
C ASP A 177 12.15 2.66 -12.18
N LEU A 178 11.28 2.91 -11.20
CA LEU A 178 10.42 4.10 -11.19
C LEU A 178 11.23 5.40 -11.07
N LEU A 179 12.34 5.39 -10.34
CA LEU A 179 13.24 6.54 -10.23
C LEU A 179 14.00 6.81 -11.54
N ALA A 180 14.46 5.75 -12.20
CA ALA A 180 15.27 5.87 -13.41
C ALA A 180 14.43 6.20 -14.65
N GLU A 181 13.28 5.52 -14.82
CA GLU A 181 12.49 5.53 -16.06
C GLU A 181 10.98 5.64 -15.76
N ALA A 182 10.59 6.65 -14.96
CA ALA A 182 9.23 6.85 -14.46
C ALA A 182 8.13 6.68 -15.53
N ALA A 183 8.24 7.37 -16.67
CA ALA A 183 7.22 7.34 -17.73
C ALA A 183 6.98 5.93 -18.27
N GLN A 184 8.04 5.15 -18.47
CA GLN A 184 7.95 3.78 -18.95
C GLN A 184 7.29 2.86 -17.92
N HIS A 185 7.74 2.90 -16.67
CA HIS A 185 7.25 1.98 -15.64
C HIS A 185 5.85 2.34 -15.14
N PHE A 186 5.52 3.62 -15.05
CA PHE A 186 4.15 4.06 -14.81
C PHE A 186 3.23 3.76 -15.99
N GLY A 187 3.70 3.90 -17.23
CA GLY A 187 2.94 3.47 -18.41
C GLY A 187 2.61 1.97 -18.38
N ARG A 188 3.56 1.12 -17.94
CA ARG A 188 3.32 -0.32 -17.73
C ARG A 188 2.25 -0.58 -16.65
N ILE A 189 2.21 0.23 -15.60
CA ILE A 189 1.17 0.15 -14.57
C ILE A 189 -0.20 0.46 -15.18
N ILE A 190 -0.33 1.53 -15.96
CA ILE A 190 -1.60 1.88 -16.62
C ILE A 190 -2.05 0.77 -17.59
N HIS A 191 -1.12 0.23 -18.37
CA HIS A 191 -1.41 -0.89 -19.27
C HIS A 191 -1.87 -2.14 -18.51
N PHE A 192 -1.22 -2.48 -17.40
CA PHE A 192 -1.62 -3.60 -16.55
C PHE A 192 -3.03 -3.43 -15.96
N LEU A 193 -3.43 -2.18 -15.67
CA LEU A 193 -4.79 -1.85 -15.22
C LEU A 193 -5.82 -1.86 -16.36
N GLY A 194 -5.42 -2.22 -17.59
CA GLY A 194 -6.31 -2.29 -18.76
C GLY A 194 -6.51 -0.96 -19.48
N GLY A 195 -5.76 0.08 -19.14
CA GLY A 195 -5.82 1.37 -19.81
C GLY A 195 -4.72 1.55 -20.86
N ASP A 196 -4.90 2.50 -21.78
CA ASP A 196 -3.85 2.94 -22.68
C ASP A 196 -3.08 4.12 -22.08
N PRO A 197 -1.75 4.03 -21.89
CA PRO A 197 -0.96 5.11 -21.33
C PRO A 197 -0.91 6.32 -22.27
N GLU A 198 -1.50 7.43 -21.84
CA GLU A 198 -1.50 8.71 -22.56
C GLU A 198 -0.23 9.49 -22.19
N PRO A 199 0.68 9.80 -23.14
CA PRO A 199 1.99 10.39 -22.83
C PRO A 199 1.92 11.71 -22.04
N GLU A 200 1.03 12.62 -22.44
CA GLU A 200 0.88 13.93 -21.78
C GLU A 200 0.32 13.78 -20.35
N ARG A 201 -0.63 12.87 -20.17
CA ARG A 201 -1.24 12.58 -18.87
C ARG A 201 -0.25 11.88 -17.94
N LEU A 202 0.58 10.97 -18.46
CA LEU A 202 1.67 10.35 -17.73
C LEU A 202 2.66 11.42 -17.24
N ALA A 203 3.11 12.30 -18.13
CA ALA A 203 4.05 13.36 -17.79
C ALA A 203 3.50 14.26 -16.68
N SER A 204 2.25 14.72 -16.79
CA SER A 204 1.59 15.55 -15.77
C SER A 204 1.44 14.81 -14.43
N ALA A 205 0.98 13.56 -14.43
CA ALA A 205 0.82 12.78 -13.20
C ALA A 205 2.15 12.47 -12.50
N ILE A 206 3.22 12.26 -13.26
CA ILE A 206 4.58 12.07 -12.75
C ILE A 206 5.08 13.37 -12.12
N GLU A 207 4.94 14.50 -12.81
CA GLU A 207 5.35 15.81 -12.28
C GLU A 207 4.61 16.14 -10.98
N PHE A 208 3.30 15.90 -10.93
CA PHE A 208 2.47 16.14 -9.76
C PHE A 208 2.70 15.16 -8.60
N SER A 209 3.44 14.08 -8.83
CA SER A 209 3.78 13.09 -7.80
C SER A 209 5.26 13.12 -7.39
N ARG A 210 6.03 14.14 -7.82
CA ARG A 210 7.44 14.28 -7.45
C ARG A 210 7.65 14.40 -5.95
N PHE A 211 8.77 13.88 -5.46
CA PHE A 211 9.12 13.89 -4.05
C PHE A 211 9.10 15.29 -3.44
N ASP A 212 9.54 16.33 -4.16
CA ASP A 212 9.51 17.70 -3.65
C ASP A 212 8.07 18.18 -3.42
N ALA A 213 7.14 17.83 -4.31
CA ALA A 213 5.72 18.15 -4.14
C ALA A 213 5.12 17.41 -2.95
N LEU A 214 5.43 16.12 -2.79
CA LEU A 214 4.97 15.30 -1.66
C LEU A 214 5.58 15.78 -0.32
N ALA A 215 6.89 16.05 -0.29
CA ALA A 215 7.61 16.51 0.90
C ALA A 215 7.15 17.91 1.33
N GLN A 216 6.85 18.81 0.39
CA GLN A 216 6.27 20.13 0.71
C GLN A 216 4.88 20.02 1.32
N GLN A 217 4.09 19.02 0.92
CA GLN A 217 2.80 18.74 1.55
C GLN A 217 2.99 18.15 2.95
N GLU A 218 3.94 17.23 3.14
CA GLU A 218 4.29 16.66 4.46
C GLU A 218 4.78 17.73 5.45
N LEU A 219 5.57 18.70 5.00
CA LEU A 219 6.07 19.83 5.81
C LEU A 219 4.99 20.84 6.19
N LYS A 220 4.02 21.10 5.31
CA LYS A 220 2.92 22.06 5.57
C LYS A 220 1.85 21.49 6.51
N ASN A 221 1.56 20.20 6.42
CA ASN A 221 0.42 19.61 7.12
C ASN A 221 0.81 18.74 8.33
N GLY A 222 2.10 18.45 8.50
CA GLY A 222 2.60 17.50 9.49
C GLY A 222 2.29 16.08 9.04
N TYR A 223 3.30 15.21 9.02
CA TYR A 223 3.15 13.84 8.54
C TYR A 223 2.11 13.04 9.37
N ARG A 224 0.91 12.84 8.82
CA ARG A 224 -0.15 11.99 9.41
C ARG A 224 -0.16 10.61 8.76
N ALA A 225 0.89 9.82 8.94
CA ALA A 225 0.86 8.40 8.57
C ALA A 225 0.21 7.49 9.62
N GLY A 226 -0.36 8.06 10.68
CA GLY A 226 -1.20 7.36 11.63
C GLY A 226 -2.45 8.17 11.90
N GLY A 227 -3.57 7.49 12.12
CA GLY A 227 -4.68 8.09 12.86
C GLY A 227 -4.19 8.70 14.18
N PRO A 228 -5.00 9.55 14.83
CA PRO A 228 -4.59 10.36 15.97
C PRO A 228 -4.06 9.45 17.09
N GLY A 229 -2.75 9.46 17.32
CA GLY A 229 -2.14 8.59 18.33
C GLY A 229 -0.62 8.64 18.44
N HIS A 230 0.08 9.59 17.83
CA HIS A 230 1.50 9.81 18.06
C HIS A 230 1.73 11.25 18.52
N THR A 231 1.52 11.48 19.81
CA THR A 231 2.24 12.54 20.52
C THR A 231 3.64 12.03 20.87
N ARG A 232 4.62 12.91 20.66
CA ARG A 232 6.02 12.77 21.04
C ARG A 232 6.21 12.23 22.46
#